data_AF-A0ABD2WYL8-F1
#
_entry.id   AF-A0ABD2WYL8-F1
#
_cell.length_a   1.000
_cell.length_b   1.000
_cell.length_c   1.000
_cell.angle_alpha   90.00
_cell.angle_beta   90.00
_cell.angle_gamma   90.00
#
_symmetry.space_group_name_H-M   'P 1'
#
loop_
_entity.id
_entity.type
_entity.pdbx_description
1 polymer ?
#
loop_
_entity_poly.entity_id
_entity_poly.type
_entity_poly.pdbx_seq_one_letter_code
_entity_poly.pdbx_strand_id
1 'polypeptide(L)'
;MRRWQDRWNWDPKGRWTHQLTPNIAEWVERGHGKVGYYLTQLLSGHGYFKSHSQRYDNTLSALCPACPITIEDAEHVFFCCTRFHEERERLQHVLQEEIEPDNIVRLILETTGNWLAVASFALSVVSRLRQEGQEM
;
A
#
# COMPACT_ATOMS: atom_id res chain seq x y z
N MET A 1 -14.13 21.18 -0.74
CA MET A 1 -13.30 20.28 0.10
C MET A 1 -14.03 19.70 1.30
N ARG A 2 -14.59 20.51 2.21
CA ARG A 2 -15.24 20.05 3.47
C ARG A 2 -16.19 18.85 3.36
N ARG A 3 -17.20 18.92 2.48
CA ARG A 3 -18.18 17.82 2.28
C ARG A 3 -17.53 16.48 1.89
N TRP A 4 -16.45 16.52 1.12
CA TRP A 4 -15.72 15.31 0.71
C TRP A 4 -14.92 14.74 1.88
N GLN A 5 -14.27 15.60 2.66
CA GLN A 5 -13.56 15.20 3.88
C GLN A 5 -14.50 14.58 4.92
N ASP A 6 -15.68 15.18 5.13
CA ASP A 6 -16.68 14.66 6.06
C ASP A 6 -17.12 13.25 5.64
N ARG A 7 -17.44 13.05 4.36
CA ARG A 7 -17.78 11.71 3.84
C ARG A 7 -16.63 10.73 4.03
N TRP A 8 -15.41 11.15 3.74
CA TRP A 8 -14.23 10.29 3.84
C TRP A 8 -13.95 9.80 5.25
N ASN A 9 -14.15 10.67 6.25
CA ASN A 9 -13.97 10.30 7.65
C ASN A 9 -14.96 9.21 8.10
N TRP A 10 -16.18 9.22 7.56
CA TRP A 10 -17.29 8.36 8.02
C TRP A 10 -17.62 7.18 7.11
N ASP A 11 -17.12 7.14 5.88
CA ASP A 11 -17.40 6.02 4.97
C ASP A 11 -16.74 4.74 5.51
N PRO A 12 -17.50 3.63 5.64
CA PRO A 12 -16.94 2.36 6.09
C PRO A 12 -16.09 1.66 5.00
N LYS A 13 -16.12 2.13 3.75
CA LYS A 13 -15.32 1.58 2.65
C LYS A 13 -14.01 2.34 2.49
N GLY A 14 -12.99 1.66 1.97
CA GLY A 14 -11.69 2.29 1.70
C GLY A 14 -10.92 2.67 2.95
N ARG A 15 -11.22 2.05 4.10
CA ARG A 15 -10.57 2.36 5.39
C ARG A 15 -9.05 2.25 5.36
N TRP A 16 -8.52 1.32 4.57
CA TRP A 16 -7.09 1.23 4.30
C TRP A 16 -6.54 2.52 3.69
N THR A 17 -7.10 2.95 2.57
CA THR A 17 -6.67 4.21 1.92
C THR A 17 -6.95 5.43 2.80
N HIS A 18 -7.99 5.39 3.65
CA HIS A 18 -8.25 6.46 4.64
C HIS A 18 -7.17 6.55 5.69
N GLN A 19 -6.70 5.40 6.20
CA GLN A 19 -5.61 5.35 7.16
C GLN A 19 -4.34 5.98 6.58
N LEU A 20 -4.02 5.67 5.33
CA LEU A 20 -2.86 6.26 4.65
C LEU A 20 -3.06 7.77 4.38
N THR A 21 -4.24 8.15 3.88
CA THR A 21 -4.55 9.51 3.44
C THR A 21 -5.77 10.05 4.18
N PRO A 22 -5.66 10.41 5.47
CA PRO A 22 -6.81 10.90 6.23
C PRO A 22 -7.24 12.28 5.75
N ASN A 23 -6.31 13.13 5.31
CA ASN A 23 -6.59 14.44 4.73
C ASN A 23 -6.57 14.38 3.20
N ILE A 24 -7.74 14.47 2.56
CA ILE A 24 -7.82 14.37 1.09
C ILE A 24 -7.20 15.59 0.41
N ALA A 25 -7.17 16.76 1.07
CA ALA A 25 -6.65 17.98 0.45
C ALA A 25 -5.15 17.85 0.12
N GLU A 26 -4.37 17.31 1.05
CA GLU A 26 -2.93 17.04 0.85
C GLU A 26 -2.68 16.16 -0.37
N TRP A 27 -3.52 15.15 -0.57
CA TRP A 27 -3.41 14.29 -1.73
C TRP A 27 -3.84 14.98 -3.02
N VAL A 28 -4.97 15.69 -3.03
CA VAL A 28 -5.50 16.33 -4.25
C VAL A 28 -4.63 17.50 -4.71
N GLU A 29 -4.08 18.26 -3.77
CA GLU A 29 -3.32 19.50 -4.02
C GLU A 29 -1.83 19.26 -4.23
N ARG A 30 -1.36 17.99 -4.16
CA ARG A 30 0.05 17.64 -4.36
C ARG A 30 0.58 18.15 -5.71
N GLY A 31 1.75 18.77 -5.67
CA GLY A 31 2.40 19.35 -6.86
C GLY A 31 3.13 18.34 -7.75
N HIS A 32 3.25 17.09 -7.32
CA HIS A 32 3.97 16.04 -8.03
C HIS A 32 3.35 14.66 -7.78
N GLY A 33 3.90 13.62 -8.41
CA GLY A 33 3.53 12.25 -8.10
C GLY A 33 2.31 11.75 -8.86
N LYS A 34 2.56 11.19 -10.06
CA LYS A 34 1.56 10.39 -10.78
C LYS A 34 1.46 9.02 -10.12
N VAL A 35 0.23 8.54 -9.94
CA VAL A 35 -0.01 7.21 -9.39
C VAL A 35 -0.01 6.20 -10.54
N GLY A 36 0.99 5.32 -10.56
CA GLY A 36 1.08 4.23 -11.52
C GLY A 36 0.32 2.98 -11.06
N TYR A 37 0.20 1.99 -11.93
CA TYR A 37 -0.53 0.73 -11.67
C TYR A 37 -0.17 0.08 -10.32
N TYR A 38 1.12 -0.14 -10.07
CA TYR A 38 1.59 -0.82 -8.86
C TYR A 38 1.39 0.02 -7.59
N LEU A 39 1.67 1.33 -7.66
CA LEU A 39 1.45 2.23 -6.54
C LEU A 39 -0.04 2.35 -6.18
N THR A 40 -0.92 2.42 -7.19
CA THR A 40 -2.38 2.42 -6.96
C THR A 40 -2.82 1.17 -6.21
N GLN A 41 -2.31 -0.01 -6.59
CA GLN A 41 -2.66 -1.26 -5.91
C GLN A 41 -2.24 -1.25 -4.45
N LEU A 42 -1.00 -0.86 -4.17
CA LEU A 42 -0.49 -0.75 -2.81
C LEU A 42 -1.35 0.19 -1.94
N LEU A 43 -1.64 1.40 -2.43
CA LEU A 43 -2.40 2.43 -1.69
C LEU A 43 -3.89 2.11 -1.53
N SER A 44 -4.48 1.35 -2.48
CA SER A 44 -5.88 0.93 -2.41
C SER A 44 -6.09 -0.40 -1.71
N GLY A 45 -5.02 -1.18 -1.51
CA GLY A 45 -5.09 -2.55 -1.05
C GLY A 45 -5.83 -3.47 -2.02
N HIS A 46 -5.83 -3.11 -3.30
CA HIS A 46 -6.43 -3.90 -4.37
C HIS A 46 -5.35 -4.64 -5.17
N GLY A 47 -5.79 -5.65 -5.93
CA GLY A 47 -4.93 -6.37 -6.87
C GLY A 47 -4.51 -7.73 -6.33
N TYR A 48 -3.21 -7.97 -6.28
CA TYR A 48 -2.65 -9.31 -6.07
C TYR A 48 -2.48 -9.74 -4.61
N PHE A 49 -2.98 -8.96 -3.66
CA PHE A 49 -3.04 -9.39 -2.25
C PHE A 49 -4.00 -10.57 -2.12
N LYS A 50 -3.61 -11.66 -1.47
CA LYS A 50 -4.50 -12.84 -1.31
C LYS A 50 -5.82 -12.50 -0.63
N SER A 51 -5.82 -11.58 0.35
CA SER A 51 -7.04 -11.08 0.98
C SER A 51 -7.99 -10.36 0.02
N HIS A 52 -7.47 -9.74 -1.04
CA HIS A 52 -8.27 -9.16 -2.11
C HIS A 52 -8.78 -10.24 -3.07
N SER A 53 -7.94 -11.20 -3.46
CA SER A 53 -8.32 -12.32 -4.33
C SER A 53 -9.43 -13.20 -3.73
N GLN A 54 -9.34 -13.51 -2.44
CA GLN A 54 -10.33 -14.33 -1.73
C GLN A 54 -11.75 -13.72 -1.78
N ARG A 55 -11.89 -12.40 -1.91
CA ARG A 55 -13.20 -11.74 -2.04
C ARG A 55 -13.97 -12.18 -3.29
N TYR A 56 -13.27 -12.68 -4.31
CA TYR A 56 -13.84 -13.13 -5.58
C TYR A 56 -13.84 -14.65 -5.71
N ASP A 57 -12.98 -15.34 -4.97
CA ASP A 57 -12.89 -16.80 -4.96
C ASP A 57 -12.65 -17.33 -3.54
N ASN A 58 -13.70 -17.88 -2.94
CA ASN A 58 -13.67 -18.41 -1.57
C ASN A 58 -12.86 -19.71 -1.42
N THR A 59 -12.41 -20.32 -2.53
CA THR A 59 -11.52 -21.49 -2.47
C THR A 59 -10.07 -21.09 -2.17
N LEU A 60 -9.72 -19.82 -2.37
CA LEU A 60 -8.39 -19.29 -2.10
C LEU A 60 -8.22 -18.96 -0.61
N SER A 61 -7.01 -19.19 -0.10
CA SER A 61 -6.61 -18.76 1.23
C SER A 61 -6.08 -17.33 1.21
N ALA A 62 -6.56 -16.49 2.13
CA ALA A 62 -6.03 -15.15 2.37
C ALA A 62 -4.74 -15.13 3.20
N LEU A 63 -4.26 -16.28 3.69
CA LEU A 63 -3.07 -16.34 4.55
C LEU A 63 -1.79 -16.06 3.77
N CYS A 64 -0.87 -15.33 4.41
CA CYS A 64 0.47 -15.09 3.91
C CYS A 64 1.29 -16.39 3.93
N PRO A 65 1.98 -16.76 2.82
CA PRO A 65 2.75 -17.99 2.75
C PRO A 65 4.02 -17.96 3.62
N ALA A 66 4.54 -16.77 3.93
CA ALA A 66 5.77 -16.58 4.71
C ALA A 66 5.53 -16.15 6.17
N CYS A 67 4.30 -15.75 6.50
CA CYS A 67 3.90 -15.33 7.83
C CYS A 67 2.67 -16.16 8.21
N PRO A 68 2.89 -17.36 8.80
CA PRO A 68 1.80 -18.24 9.23
C PRO A 68 0.81 -17.45 10.08
N ILE A 69 -0.47 -17.81 10.03
CA ILE A 69 -1.59 -17.19 10.78
C ILE A 69 -1.89 -15.71 10.50
N THR A 70 -1.13 -15.05 9.60
CA THR A 70 -1.38 -13.64 9.22
C THR A 70 -2.04 -13.56 7.85
N ILE A 71 -3.00 -12.65 7.71
CA ILE A 71 -3.64 -12.34 6.43
C ILE A 71 -2.69 -11.53 5.55
N GLU A 72 -2.59 -11.91 4.28
CA GLU A 72 -1.86 -11.13 3.28
C GLU A 72 -2.78 -10.03 2.71
N ASP A 73 -2.82 -8.92 3.42
CA ASP A 73 -3.36 -7.65 2.96
C ASP A 73 -2.24 -6.64 2.68
N ALA A 74 -2.64 -5.44 2.25
CA ALA A 74 -1.70 -4.39 1.90
C ALA A 74 -0.90 -3.89 3.09
N GLU A 75 -1.52 -3.82 4.28
CA GLU A 75 -0.85 -3.40 5.50
C GLU A 75 0.26 -4.37 5.88
N HIS A 76 -0.08 -5.66 5.97
CA HIS A 76 0.89 -6.70 6.26
C HIS A 76 2.02 -6.71 5.24
N VAL A 77 1.70 -6.70 3.94
CA VAL A 77 2.70 -6.73 2.87
C VAL A 77 3.63 -5.51 2.92
N PHE A 78 3.06 -4.32 3.09
CA PHE A 78 3.80 -3.07 3.01
C PHE A 78 4.61 -2.78 4.27
N PHE A 79 4.19 -3.24 5.44
CA PHE A 79 4.83 -2.82 6.70
C PHE A 79 5.44 -3.97 7.52
N CYS A 80 4.99 -5.22 7.35
CA CYS A 80 5.37 -6.30 8.28
C CYS A 80 5.97 -7.55 7.61
N CYS A 81 5.55 -7.87 6.39
CA CYS A 81 5.78 -9.18 5.79
C CYS A 81 7.26 -9.47 5.58
N THR A 82 7.74 -10.62 6.09
CA THR A 82 9.16 -10.99 6.02
C THR A 82 9.68 -11.12 4.58
N ARG A 83 8.82 -11.47 3.61
CA ARG A 83 9.19 -11.55 2.18
C ARG A 83 9.76 -10.26 1.61
N PHE A 84 9.31 -9.12 2.13
CA PHE A 84 9.61 -7.79 1.59
C PHE A 84 10.46 -6.95 2.55
N HIS A 85 11.15 -7.61 3.50
CA HIS A 85 11.98 -6.93 4.49
C HIS A 85 13.09 -6.11 3.82
N GLU A 86 13.82 -6.70 2.87
CA GLU A 86 14.92 -5.99 2.19
C GLU A 86 14.43 -4.78 1.39
N GLU A 87 13.30 -4.91 0.69
CA GLU A 87 12.69 -3.80 -0.04
C GLU A 87 12.28 -2.67 0.91
N ARG A 88 11.71 -2.99 2.07
CA ARG A 88 11.35 -2.00 3.10
C ARG A 88 12.57 -1.33 3.70
N GLU A 89 13.60 -2.10 4.05
CA GLU A 89 14.84 -1.58 4.62
C GLU A 89 15.51 -0.58 3.67
N ARG A 90 15.59 -0.92 2.37
CA ARG A 90 16.09 0.00 1.34
C ARG A 90 15.24 1.26 1.23
N LEU A 91 13.91 1.12 1.27
CA LEU A 91 13.00 2.27 1.21
C LEU A 91 13.20 3.18 2.43
N GLN A 92 13.21 2.63 3.64
CA GLN A 92 13.44 3.37 4.89
C GLN A 92 14.79 4.09 4.90
N HIS A 93 15.83 3.45 4.35
CA HIS A 93 17.13 4.11 4.18
C HIS A 93 17.05 5.30 3.20
N VAL A 94 16.26 5.24 2.12
CA VAL A 94 16.07 6.39 1.23
C VAL A 94 15.26 7.50 1.90
N LEU A 95 14.22 7.14 2.65
CA LEU A 95 13.33 8.07 3.34
C LEU A 95 13.95 8.67 4.62
N GLN A 96 15.01 8.05 5.16
CA GLN A 96 15.62 8.40 6.43
C GLN A 96 14.63 8.35 7.61
N GLU A 97 13.61 7.50 7.49
CA GLU A 97 12.58 7.30 8.50
C GLU A 97 12.02 5.87 8.40
N GLU A 98 11.61 5.29 9.52
CA GLU A 98 10.83 4.05 9.50
C GLU A 98 9.45 4.31 8.89
N ILE A 99 8.96 3.37 8.09
CA ILE A 99 7.66 3.53 7.43
C ILE A 99 6.57 2.89 8.28
N GLU A 100 5.47 3.62 8.44
CA GLU A 100 4.27 3.21 9.14
C GLU A 100 3.05 3.59 8.30
N PRO A 101 1.89 2.92 8.49
CA PRO A 101 0.66 3.30 7.78
C PRO A 101 0.33 4.79 7.90
N ASP A 102 0.59 5.38 9.07
CA ASP A 102 0.18 6.74 9.40
C ASP A 102 1.16 7.82 8.90
N ASN A 103 2.39 7.45 8.51
CA ASN A 103 3.40 8.41 8.04
C ASN A 103 3.72 8.32 6.55
N ILE A 104 3.40 7.21 5.88
CA ILE A 104 3.90 6.94 4.52
C ILE A 104 3.43 7.97 3.49
N VAL A 105 2.21 8.50 3.63
CA VAL A 105 1.68 9.52 2.72
C VAL A 105 2.29 10.89 2.98
N ARG A 106 2.63 11.21 4.23
CA ARG A 106 3.43 12.41 4.51
C ARG A 106 4.78 12.28 3.80
N LEU A 107 5.48 11.16 4.00
CA LEU A 107 6.79 10.89 3.42
C LEU A 107 6.78 10.92 1.88
N ILE A 108 5.79 10.27 1.24
CA ILE A 108 5.72 10.22 -0.23
C ILE A 108 5.49 11.60 -0.86
N LEU A 109 4.84 12.52 -0.13
CA LEU A 109 4.49 13.86 -0.61
C LEU A 109 5.57 14.92 -0.37
N GLU A 110 6.60 14.64 0.42
CA GLU A 110 7.65 15.61 0.74
C GLU A 110 8.51 15.97 -0.46
N THR A 111 8.90 14.98 -1.27
CA THR A 111 9.76 15.20 -2.43
C THR A 111 9.41 14.25 -3.58
N THR A 112 9.68 14.69 -4.80
CA THR A 112 9.61 13.80 -5.98
C THR A 112 10.52 12.58 -5.82
N GLY A 113 11.64 12.70 -5.10
CA GLY A 113 12.54 11.58 -4.81
C GLY A 113 11.86 10.52 -3.94
N ASN A 114 11.22 10.93 -2.84
CA ASN A 114 10.46 10.03 -1.97
C ASN A 114 9.33 9.35 -2.75
N TRP A 115 8.62 10.11 -3.58
CA TRP A 115 7.59 9.55 -4.45
C TRP A 115 8.11 8.44 -5.35
N LEU A 116 9.24 8.67 -6.03
CA LEU A 116 9.85 7.68 -6.92
C LEU A 116 10.36 6.46 -6.14
N ALA A 117 10.88 6.66 -4.94
CA ALA A 117 11.33 5.57 -4.06
C ALA A 117 10.17 4.66 -3.66
N VAL A 118 9.06 5.23 -3.17
CA VAL A 118 7.86 4.47 -2.80
C VAL A 118 7.22 3.81 -4.03
N ALA A 119 7.20 4.50 -5.18
CA ALA A 119 6.69 3.91 -6.43
C ALA A 119 7.54 2.72 -6.90
N SER A 120 8.87 2.78 -6.74
CA SER A 120 9.79 1.70 -7.08
C SER A 120 9.66 0.51 -6.12
N PHE A 121 9.48 0.79 -4.83
CA PHE A 121 9.12 -0.22 -3.83
C PHE A 121 7.82 -0.92 -4.21
N ALA A 122 6.76 -0.16 -4.50
CA ALA A 122 5.45 -0.69 -4.90
C ALA A 122 5.56 -1.58 -6.14
N LEU A 123 6.32 -1.13 -7.15
CA LEU A 123 6.63 -1.91 -8.34
C LEU A 123 7.26 -3.26 -7.99
N SER A 124 8.30 -3.30 -7.15
CA SER A 124 8.99 -4.55 -6.77
C SER A 124 8.03 -5.51 -6.06
N VAL A 125 7.35 -5.02 -5.03
CA VAL A 125 6.50 -5.83 -4.16
C VAL A 125 5.30 -6.38 -4.93
N VAL A 126 4.56 -5.53 -5.63
CA VAL A 126 3.34 -5.93 -6.31
C VAL A 126 3.65 -6.78 -7.55
N SER A 127 4.80 -6.58 -8.22
CA SER A 127 5.23 -7.47 -9.30
C SER A 127 5.52 -8.88 -8.80
N ARG A 128 6.15 -9.01 -7.63
CA ARG A 128 6.40 -10.30 -7.01
C ARG A 128 5.12 -11.00 -6.57
N LEU A 129 4.20 -10.28 -5.91
CA LEU A 129 2.87 -10.82 -5.59
C LEU A 129 2.12 -11.30 -6.83
N ARG A 130 2.21 -10.55 -7.93
CA ARG A 130 1.60 -10.92 -9.21
C ARG A 130 2.18 -12.24 -9.75
N GLN A 131 3.49 -12.40 -9.73
CA GLN A 131 4.15 -13.63 -10.17
C GLN A 131 3.72 -14.82 -9.31
N GLU A 132 3.78 -14.68 -7.99
CA GLU A 132 3.35 -15.70 -7.02
C GLU A 132 1.87 -16.09 -7.20
N GLY A 133 1.01 -15.13 -7.56
CA GLY A 133 -0.41 -15.37 -7.81
C GLY A 133 -0.74 -15.96 -9.19
N GLN A 134 0.19 -15.96 -10.15
CA GLN A 134 0.02 -16.57 -11.48
C GLN A 134 0.51 -18.04 -11.52
N GLU A 135 1.22 -18.48 -10.49
CA GLU A 135 1.77 -19.84 -10.35
C GLU A 135 0.87 -20.79 -9.54
N MET A 136 -0.28 -20.30 -9.07
CA MET A 136 -1.33 -21.06 -8.37
C MET A 136 -2.42 -21.55 -9.32
#